data_AF-A0A813KPA3-F1
#
_entry.id   AF-A0A813KPA3-F1
#
_cell.length_a   1.000
_cell.length_b   1.000
_cell.length_c   1.000
_cell.angle_alpha   90.00
_cell.angle_beta   90.00
_cell.angle_gamma   90.00
#
_symmetry.space_group_name_H-M   'P 1'
#
loop_
_entity.id
_entity.type
_entity.pdbx_description
1 polymer ?
#
loop_
_entity_poly.entity_id
_entity_poly.type
_entity_poly.pdbx_seq_one_letter_code
_entity_poly.pdbx_strand_id
1 'polypeptide(L)'
;TFFFVTHLMVRPLTPDAPQHHGSMFHQRLIANIVALCSCAIGILVTWRSSWLEGVSARRLELYATFELAVPILVVLHLDFYYAGKWQGLPSDEIGSAVGDMYFSDSRVLLSWALITVIAHMHLPIRWCLLIWVEIAVLLSYLVCIALGSPEGFTNVAINWVTLLALILSAAAGKRHVEYLERLSMLALISEKTMRFQSEFQLERMSSQSTTVEKMSDIVFEIDRYQSGGGGCIKSFALPRHGNLAKMGQSEHWLIEADQLQCFPEQLLGRGSFGVVVAGEFLGAACGDQIELRIAHAVAQRFIERASHFQATPPSKHRHVPRSLHHS
;
A
#
# COMPACT_ATOMS: atom_id res chain seq x y z
N THR A 1 14.81 -2.47 -18.99
CA THR A 1 14.00 -2.93 -20.14
C THR A 1 13.51 -1.77 -20.99
N PHE A 2 12.82 -0.77 -20.42
CA PHE A 2 12.35 0.42 -21.16
C PHE A 2 13.45 1.13 -21.98
N PHE A 3 14.61 1.42 -21.37
CA PHE A 3 15.78 2.00 -22.06
C PHE A 3 16.33 1.12 -23.20
N PHE A 4 16.26 -0.21 -23.06
CA PHE A 4 16.73 -1.14 -24.08
C PHE A 4 15.76 -1.19 -25.28
N VAL A 5 14.46 -1.11 -25.00
CA VAL A 5 13.40 -1.04 -26.02
C VAL A 5 13.47 0.29 -26.78
N THR A 6 13.64 1.42 -26.08
CA THR A 6 13.83 2.73 -26.72
C THR A 6 15.13 2.78 -27.52
N HIS A 7 16.22 2.19 -27.03
CA HIS A 7 17.48 2.15 -27.78
C HIS A 7 17.41 1.26 -29.04
N LEU A 8 16.61 0.19 -29.02
CA LEU A 8 16.32 -0.60 -30.23
C LEU A 8 15.44 0.17 -31.23
N MET A 9 14.52 1.00 -30.75
CA MET A 9 13.65 1.85 -31.58
C MET A 9 14.38 3.02 -32.25
N VAL A 10 15.44 3.56 -31.60
CA VAL A 10 16.14 4.79 -32.03
C VAL A 10 17.28 4.52 -33.01
N ARG A 11 17.55 3.26 -33.41
CA ARG A 11 18.64 2.98 -34.35
C ARG A 11 18.39 3.72 -35.67
N PRO A 12 19.23 4.71 -36.04
CA PRO A 12 18.95 5.60 -37.16
C PRO A 12 18.95 4.81 -38.47
N LEU A 13 17.93 5.08 -39.28
CA LEU A 13 17.81 4.59 -40.63
C LEU A 13 18.97 5.15 -41.46
N THR A 14 19.89 4.28 -41.87
CA THR A 14 20.78 4.61 -42.98
C THR A 14 19.94 4.64 -44.26
N PRO A 15 19.91 5.77 -44.99
CA PRO A 15 18.99 5.99 -46.12
C PRO A 15 19.21 5.05 -47.32
N ASP A 16 20.29 4.29 -47.36
CA ASP A 16 20.71 3.55 -48.56
C ASP A 16 20.28 2.07 -48.62
N ALA A 17 19.32 1.62 -47.79
CA ALA A 17 18.89 0.21 -47.76
C ALA A 17 17.45 0.00 -48.28
N PRO A 18 17.23 -0.05 -49.62
CA PRO A 18 15.90 -0.05 -50.24
C PRO A 18 15.09 -1.36 -50.13
N GLN A 19 15.43 -2.32 -49.25
CA GLN A 19 14.73 -3.61 -49.16
C GLN A 19 14.32 -4.09 -47.75
N HIS A 20 14.46 -3.27 -46.70
CA HIS A 20 14.21 -3.72 -45.31
C HIS A 20 12.97 -3.13 -44.62
N HIS A 21 11.99 -2.61 -45.37
CA HIS A 21 10.75 -2.10 -44.76
C HIS A 21 9.96 -3.17 -43.98
N GLY A 22 9.93 -4.43 -44.45
CA GLY A 22 9.23 -5.51 -43.76
C GLY A 22 9.80 -5.87 -42.38
N SER A 23 11.13 -5.82 -42.20
CA SER A 23 11.78 -6.17 -40.94
C SER A 23 11.57 -5.11 -39.85
N MET A 24 11.46 -3.84 -40.21
CA MET A 24 11.22 -2.76 -39.24
C MET A 24 9.83 -2.83 -38.61
N PHE A 25 8.80 -3.14 -39.41
CA PHE A 25 7.44 -3.33 -38.90
C PHE A 25 7.40 -4.43 -37.84
N HIS A 26 8.04 -5.57 -38.11
CA HIS A 26 8.09 -6.71 -37.18
C HIS A 26 8.87 -6.38 -35.90
N GLN A 27 10.01 -5.69 -36.00
CA GLN A 27 10.79 -5.29 -34.82
C GLN A 27 10.03 -4.32 -33.93
N ARG A 28 9.33 -3.34 -34.52
CA ARG A 28 8.47 -2.42 -33.77
C ARG A 28 7.31 -3.17 -33.11
N LEU A 29 6.59 -4.00 -33.85
CA LEU A 29 5.49 -4.80 -33.32
C LEU A 29 5.94 -5.68 -32.14
N ILE A 30 7.08 -6.35 -32.25
CA ILE A 30 7.62 -7.20 -31.17
C ILE A 30 7.98 -6.37 -29.94
N ALA A 31 8.72 -5.28 -30.11
CA ALA A 31 9.10 -4.39 -29.01
C ALA A 31 7.87 -3.81 -28.29
N ASN A 32 6.80 -3.58 -29.04
CA ASN A 32 5.54 -3.07 -28.57
C ASN A 32 4.73 -4.11 -27.79
N ILE A 33 4.64 -5.35 -28.30
CA ILE A 33 4.06 -6.48 -27.57
C ILE A 33 4.82 -6.69 -26.25
N VAL A 34 6.15 -6.65 -26.29
CA VAL A 34 6.99 -6.79 -25.08
C VAL A 34 6.72 -5.68 -24.08
N ALA A 35 6.57 -4.42 -24.53
CA ALA A 35 6.25 -3.31 -23.66
C ALA A 35 4.85 -3.46 -23.02
N LEU A 36 3.83 -3.84 -23.81
CA LEU A 36 2.48 -4.09 -23.30
C LEU A 36 2.43 -5.27 -22.34
N CYS A 37 3.13 -6.37 -22.65
CA CYS A 37 3.27 -7.51 -21.75
C CYS A 37 4.00 -7.14 -20.46
N SER A 38 5.05 -6.32 -20.54
CA SER A 38 5.75 -5.78 -19.36
C SER A 38 4.80 -4.98 -18.48
N CYS A 39 3.99 -4.10 -19.06
CA CYS A 39 3.01 -3.29 -18.32
C CYS A 39 1.92 -4.19 -17.71
N ALA A 40 1.42 -5.17 -18.46
CA ALA A 40 0.43 -6.12 -17.96
C ALA A 40 1.00 -6.95 -16.79
N ILE A 41 2.26 -7.40 -16.87
CA ILE A 41 2.95 -8.09 -15.77
C ILE A 41 3.12 -7.15 -14.58
N GLY A 42 3.53 -5.89 -14.78
CA GLY A 42 3.62 -4.89 -13.69
C GLY A 42 2.28 -4.67 -12.99
N ILE A 43 1.19 -4.57 -13.76
CA ILE A 43 -0.18 -4.45 -13.24
C ILE A 43 -0.59 -5.72 -12.49
N LEU A 44 -0.29 -6.91 -13.02
CA LEU A 44 -0.59 -8.17 -12.35
C LEU A 44 0.23 -8.34 -11.06
N VAL A 45 1.50 -7.94 -11.07
CA VAL A 45 2.37 -7.95 -9.89
C VAL A 45 1.83 -6.98 -8.85
N THR A 46 1.45 -5.77 -9.23
CA THR A 46 0.88 -4.79 -8.28
C THR A 46 -0.47 -5.26 -7.74
N TRP A 47 -1.32 -5.84 -8.58
CA TRP A 47 -2.58 -6.44 -8.14
C TRP A 47 -2.37 -7.59 -7.14
N ARG A 48 -1.40 -8.47 -7.43
CA ARG A 48 -1.08 -9.64 -6.60
C ARG A 48 -0.20 -9.30 -5.40
N SER A 49 0.53 -8.19 -5.41
CA SER A 49 1.43 -7.79 -4.32
C SER A 49 0.73 -7.41 -3.03
N SER A 50 -0.60 -7.31 -3.03
CA SER A 50 -1.41 -7.45 -1.82
C SER A 50 -1.09 -8.74 -1.02
N TRP A 51 -0.43 -9.72 -1.64
CA TRP A 51 0.06 -10.96 -1.03
C TRP A 51 1.55 -10.94 -0.65
N LEU A 52 2.29 -9.89 -1.03
CA LEU A 52 3.71 -9.78 -0.70
C LEU A 52 3.85 -9.13 0.68
N GLU A 53 3.78 -9.97 1.71
CA GLU A 53 4.10 -9.60 3.09
C GLU A 53 5.47 -8.93 3.15
N GLY A 54 5.51 -7.66 3.57
CA GLY A 54 6.76 -6.91 3.82
C GLY A 54 7.10 -5.78 2.85
N VAL A 55 6.36 -5.58 1.75
CA VAL A 55 6.51 -4.37 0.93
C VAL A 55 5.59 -3.27 1.48
N SER A 56 6.14 -2.09 1.76
CA SER A 56 5.30 -0.98 2.21
C SER A 56 4.34 -0.52 1.11
N ALA A 57 3.08 -0.30 1.47
CA ALA A 57 2.02 0.11 0.53
C ALA A 57 2.43 1.31 -0.33
N ARG A 58 3.11 2.30 0.27
CA ARG A 58 3.60 3.49 -0.44
C ARG A 58 4.62 3.18 -1.55
N ARG A 59 5.52 2.21 -1.34
CA ARG A 59 6.49 1.81 -2.38
C ARG A 59 5.78 1.13 -3.54
N LEU A 60 4.78 0.31 -3.21
CA LEU A 60 3.97 -0.35 -4.21
C LEU A 60 3.17 0.65 -5.05
N GLU A 61 2.55 1.63 -4.40
CA GLU A 61 1.82 2.70 -5.09
C GLU A 61 2.75 3.48 -6.03
N LEU A 62 3.94 3.89 -5.57
CA LEU A 62 4.92 4.60 -6.41
C LEU A 62 5.39 3.77 -7.61
N TYR A 63 5.64 2.47 -7.39
CA TYR A 63 6.00 1.55 -8.46
C TYR A 63 4.87 1.42 -9.48
N ALA A 64 3.63 1.26 -9.02
CA ALA A 64 2.46 1.19 -9.89
C ALA A 64 2.26 2.49 -10.70
N THR A 65 2.44 3.65 -10.07
CA THR A 65 2.40 4.95 -10.76
C THR A 65 3.48 5.06 -11.85
N PHE A 66 4.70 4.61 -11.57
CA PHE A 66 5.79 4.60 -12.55
C PHE A 66 5.49 3.64 -13.71
N GLU A 67 5.03 2.42 -13.41
CA GLU A 67 4.66 1.43 -14.43
C GLU A 67 3.48 1.90 -15.29
N LEU A 68 2.56 2.73 -14.78
CA LEU A 68 1.49 3.34 -15.56
C LEU A 68 1.95 4.47 -16.50
N ALA A 69 3.04 5.17 -16.16
CA ALA A 69 3.58 6.23 -17.02
C ALA A 69 4.25 5.65 -18.29
N VAL A 70 4.82 4.45 -18.19
CA VAL A 70 5.46 3.74 -19.31
C VAL A 70 4.52 3.51 -20.51
N PRO A 71 3.34 2.87 -20.36
CA PRO A 71 2.46 2.60 -21.49
C PRO A 71 1.93 3.88 -22.14
N ILE A 72 1.77 4.98 -21.38
CA ILE A 72 1.38 6.28 -21.92
C ILE A 72 2.41 6.76 -22.96
N LEU A 73 3.70 6.66 -22.64
CA LEU A 73 4.78 7.01 -23.56
C LEU A 73 4.94 6.00 -24.69
N VAL A 74 4.77 4.70 -24.40
CA VAL A 74 4.87 3.64 -25.40
C VAL A 74 3.83 3.85 -26.50
N VAL A 75 2.59 4.22 -26.18
CA VAL A 75 1.52 4.47 -27.16
C VAL A 75 1.96 5.46 -28.26
N LEU A 76 2.73 6.49 -27.93
CA LEU A 76 3.27 7.43 -28.94
C LEU A 76 4.27 6.77 -29.89
N HIS A 77 5.09 5.85 -29.38
CA HIS A 77 6.01 5.07 -30.19
C HIS A 77 5.33 3.93 -30.97
N LEU A 78 4.14 3.49 -30.53
CA LEU A 78 3.32 2.51 -31.25
C LEU A 78 2.73 3.10 -32.52
N ASP A 79 2.36 4.37 -32.48
CA ASP A 79 1.71 5.04 -33.59
C ASP A 79 2.72 5.38 -34.68
N PHE A 80 2.50 4.84 -35.89
CA PHE A 80 3.41 5.02 -37.01
C PHE A 80 3.63 6.48 -37.39
N TYR A 81 2.58 7.30 -37.25
CA TYR A 81 2.66 8.71 -37.60
C TYR A 81 3.56 9.45 -36.61
N TYR A 82 3.30 9.30 -35.31
CA TYR A 82 4.11 9.96 -34.28
C TYR A 82 5.54 9.43 -34.20
N ALA A 83 5.75 8.13 -34.42
CA ALA A 83 7.09 7.55 -34.51
C ALA A 83 7.88 8.11 -35.72
N GLY A 84 7.24 8.28 -36.88
CA GLY A 84 7.86 8.90 -38.06
C GLY A 84 8.20 10.38 -37.83
N LYS A 85 7.29 11.13 -37.20
CA LYS A 85 7.52 12.52 -36.80
C LYS A 85 8.68 12.68 -35.83
N TRP A 86 8.81 11.78 -34.87
CA TRP A 86 9.95 11.76 -33.94
C TRP A 86 11.30 11.53 -34.65
N GLN A 87 11.28 10.82 -35.77
CA GLN A 87 12.45 10.60 -36.62
C GLN A 87 12.72 11.77 -37.60
N GLY A 88 11.89 12.82 -37.57
CA GLY A 88 12.02 14.00 -38.43
C GLY A 88 11.48 13.80 -39.84
N LEU A 89 10.70 12.74 -40.10
CA LEU A 89 10.12 12.52 -41.43
C LEU A 89 8.99 13.53 -41.72
N PRO A 90 8.94 14.12 -42.93
CA PRO A 90 7.83 14.97 -43.34
C PRO A 90 6.53 14.16 -43.46
N SER A 91 5.38 14.82 -43.26
CA SER A 91 4.07 14.13 -43.27
C SER A 91 3.79 13.36 -44.56
N ASP A 92 4.24 13.91 -45.69
CA ASP A 92 3.98 13.34 -47.02
C ASP A 92 4.73 12.02 -47.25
N GLU A 93 5.94 11.91 -46.71
CA GLU A 93 6.73 10.67 -46.74
C GLU A 93 6.13 9.59 -45.83
N ILE A 94 5.61 10.00 -44.67
CA ILE A 94 4.94 9.06 -43.74
C ILE A 94 3.67 8.49 -44.40
N GLY A 95 2.88 9.33 -45.10
CA GLY A 95 1.68 8.88 -45.82
C GLY A 95 1.99 7.94 -46.97
N SER A 96 2.99 8.27 -47.80
CA SER A 96 3.38 7.39 -48.92
C SER A 96 3.95 6.04 -48.46
N ALA A 97 4.64 5.99 -47.31
CA ALA A 97 5.22 4.76 -46.77
C ALA A 97 4.19 3.78 -46.20
N VAL A 98 3.07 4.26 -45.65
CA VAL A 98 2.05 3.43 -44.98
C VAL A 98 0.88 3.09 -45.92
N GLY A 99 0.85 3.69 -47.11
CA GLY A 99 -0.28 3.61 -48.05
C GLY A 99 -1.42 4.55 -47.63
N ASP A 100 -2.54 4.50 -48.34
CA ASP A 100 -3.73 5.35 -48.13
C ASP A 100 -4.45 5.14 -46.77
N MET A 101 -3.75 4.72 -45.72
CA MET A 101 -4.29 4.68 -44.37
C MET A 101 -4.52 6.08 -43.84
N TYR A 102 -5.75 6.36 -43.43
CA TYR A 102 -6.09 7.56 -42.69
C TYR A 102 -5.44 7.54 -41.30
N PHE A 103 -4.53 8.48 -41.05
CA PHE A 103 -4.01 8.72 -39.71
C PHE A 103 -5.03 9.52 -38.89
N SER A 104 -5.26 9.10 -37.65
CA SER A 104 -6.14 9.79 -36.71
C SER A 104 -5.65 9.59 -35.28
N ASP A 105 -5.82 10.63 -34.46
CA ASP A 105 -5.46 10.60 -33.05
C ASP A 105 -6.38 9.70 -32.22
N SER A 106 -7.51 9.28 -32.78
CA SER A 106 -8.52 8.47 -32.11
C SER A 106 -7.94 7.20 -31.47
N ARG A 107 -6.96 6.55 -32.12
CA ARG A 107 -6.33 5.32 -31.58
C ARG A 107 -5.46 5.59 -30.36
N VAL A 108 -4.67 6.66 -30.41
CA VAL A 108 -3.82 7.12 -29.30
C VAL A 108 -4.69 7.54 -28.12
N LEU A 109 -5.70 8.37 -28.38
CA LEU A 109 -6.65 8.85 -27.38
C LEU A 109 -7.44 7.72 -26.74
N LEU A 110 -7.93 6.75 -27.54
CA LEU A 110 -8.64 5.57 -27.01
C LEU A 110 -7.74 4.71 -26.13
N SER A 111 -6.47 4.56 -26.50
CA SER A 111 -5.49 3.80 -25.71
C SER A 111 -5.24 4.48 -24.36
N TRP A 112 -5.05 5.79 -24.34
CA TRP A 112 -4.90 6.54 -23.09
C TRP A 112 -6.18 6.59 -22.26
N ALA A 113 -7.35 6.66 -22.91
CA ALA A 113 -8.63 6.56 -22.23
C ALA A 113 -8.76 5.21 -21.49
N LEU A 114 -8.40 4.11 -22.17
CA LEU A 114 -8.39 2.77 -21.57
C LEU A 114 -7.41 2.68 -20.39
N ILE A 115 -6.17 3.17 -20.55
CA ILE A 115 -5.16 3.18 -19.49
C ILE A 115 -5.65 3.98 -18.28
N THR A 116 -6.22 5.17 -18.52
CA THR A 116 -6.81 6.03 -17.47
C THR A 116 -7.93 5.29 -16.74
N VAL A 117 -8.88 4.69 -17.46
CA VAL A 117 -9.98 3.94 -16.84
C VAL A 117 -9.45 2.79 -15.97
N ILE A 118 -8.49 2.01 -16.47
CA ILE A 118 -7.88 0.91 -15.70
C ILE A 118 -7.19 1.45 -14.45
N ALA A 119 -6.41 2.52 -14.58
CA ALA A 119 -5.69 3.13 -13.46
C ALA A 119 -6.64 3.62 -12.35
N HIS A 120 -7.77 4.25 -12.71
CA HIS A 120 -8.74 4.76 -11.74
C HIS A 120 -9.58 3.64 -11.11
N MET A 121 -10.03 2.66 -11.90
CA MET A 121 -11.02 1.66 -11.44
C MET A 121 -10.41 0.43 -10.80
N HIS A 122 -9.23 -0.02 -11.26
CA HIS A 122 -8.70 -1.33 -10.85
C HIS A 122 -7.53 -1.26 -9.89
N LEU A 123 -6.83 -0.13 -9.82
CA LEU A 123 -5.65 -0.03 -8.96
C LEU A 123 -6.01 0.58 -7.60
N PRO A 124 -5.59 -0.04 -6.49
CA PRO A 124 -5.75 0.48 -5.14
C PRO A 124 -4.72 1.60 -4.87
N ILE A 125 -4.58 2.55 -5.79
CA ILE A 125 -3.69 3.70 -5.65
C ILE A 125 -4.49 4.88 -5.11
N ARG A 126 -3.90 5.60 -4.15
CA ARG A 126 -4.46 6.84 -3.61
C ARG A 126 -4.60 7.89 -4.70
N TRP A 127 -5.71 8.64 -4.68
CA TRP A 127 -5.98 9.67 -5.70
C TRP A 127 -4.85 10.69 -5.89
N CYS A 128 -4.10 11.05 -4.84
CA CYS A 128 -3.02 12.03 -4.91
C CYS A 128 -1.88 11.60 -5.85
N LEU A 129 -1.57 10.30 -5.91
CA LEU A 129 -0.50 9.80 -6.76
C LEU A 129 -0.93 9.68 -8.22
N LEU A 130 -2.23 9.52 -8.46
CA LEU A 130 -2.80 9.41 -9.80
C LEU A 130 -2.71 10.72 -10.58
N ILE A 131 -2.63 11.87 -9.90
CA ILE A 131 -2.46 13.20 -10.52
C ILE A 131 -1.25 13.23 -11.47
N TRP A 132 -0.16 12.54 -11.13
CA TRP A 132 1.02 12.48 -12.00
C TRP A 132 0.75 11.73 -13.30
N VAL A 133 -0.07 10.68 -13.25
CA VAL A 133 -0.50 9.92 -14.44
C VAL A 133 -1.42 10.79 -15.29
N GLU A 134 -2.37 11.49 -14.68
CA GLU A 134 -3.28 12.43 -15.35
C GLU A 134 -2.51 13.54 -16.09
N ILE A 135 -1.52 14.16 -15.41
CA ILE A 135 -0.63 15.15 -16.01
C ILE A 135 0.18 14.55 -17.16
N ALA A 136 0.71 13.33 -16.99
CA ALA A 136 1.47 12.67 -18.04
C ALA A 136 0.65 12.43 -19.31
N VAL A 137 -0.62 12.03 -19.19
CA VAL A 137 -1.54 11.87 -20.35
C VAL A 137 -1.82 13.21 -21.04
N LEU A 138 -2.03 14.29 -20.29
CA LEU A 138 -2.26 15.60 -20.89
C LEU A 138 -1.00 16.12 -21.60
N LEU A 139 0.16 15.99 -20.97
CA LEU A 139 1.44 16.38 -21.55
C LEU A 139 1.77 15.55 -22.79
N SER A 140 1.50 14.25 -22.80
CA SER A 140 1.74 13.40 -23.97
C SER A 140 0.87 13.82 -25.16
N TYR A 141 -0.36 14.27 -24.94
CA TYR A 141 -1.19 14.80 -26.02
C TYR A 141 -0.71 16.19 -26.49
N LEU A 142 -0.19 17.04 -25.60
CA LEU A 142 0.47 18.28 -26.03
C LEU A 142 1.70 18.01 -26.91
N VAL A 143 2.43 16.93 -26.65
CA VAL A 143 3.52 16.46 -27.52
C VAL A 143 2.99 16.05 -28.90
N CYS A 144 1.86 15.34 -28.99
CA CYS A 144 1.20 15.04 -30.26
C CYS A 144 0.89 16.33 -31.06
N ILE A 145 0.34 17.34 -30.40
CA ILE A 145 0.02 18.63 -31.01
C ILE A 145 1.31 19.32 -31.51
N ALA A 146 2.38 19.33 -30.70
CA ALA A 146 3.65 19.94 -31.07
C ALA A 146 4.36 19.22 -32.23
N LEU A 147 4.21 17.90 -32.35
CA LEU A 147 4.71 17.12 -33.49
C LEU A 147 3.88 17.30 -34.78
N GLY A 148 2.74 17.98 -34.68
CA GLY A 148 1.80 18.23 -35.76
C GLY A 148 0.84 17.07 -35.94
N SER A 149 -0.24 17.06 -35.17
CA SER A 149 -1.33 16.08 -35.28
C SER A 149 -1.83 15.94 -36.74
N PRO A 150 -2.19 14.72 -37.19
CA PRO A 150 -2.78 14.50 -38.51
C PRO A 150 -4.21 15.06 -38.62
N GLU A 151 -4.83 15.43 -37.50
CA GLU A 151 -6.19 15.96 -37.44
C GLU A 151 -6.20 17.48 -37.74
N GLY A 152 -7.34 17.99 -38.25
CA GLY A 152 -7.52 19.43 -38.42
C GLY A 152 -7.58 20.16 -37.08
N PHE A 153 -7.21 21.45 -37.06
CA PHE A 153 -7.13 22.27 -35.83
C PHE A 153 -8.39 22.17 -34.94
N THR A 154 -9.58 22.20 -35.55
CA THR A 154 -10.86 22.07 -34.83
C THR A 154 -10.99 20.72 -34.13
N ASN A 155 -10.63 19.63 -34.80
CA ASN A 155 -10.68 18.28 -34.21
C ASN A 155 -9.65 18.13 -33.10
N VAL A 156 -8.44 18.67 -33.27
CA VAL A 156 -7.39 18.68 -32.24
C VAL A 156 -7.90 19.35 -30.97
N ALA A 157 -8.56 20.51 -31.10
CA ALA A 157 -9.13 21.24 -29.96
C ALA A 157 -10.28 20.45 -29.29
N ILE A 158 -11.18 19.85 -30.07
CA ILE A 158 -12.27 19.00 -29.55
C ILE A 158 -11.69 17.82 -28.77
N ASN A 159 -10.75 17.09 -29.38
CA ASN A 159 -10.08 15.96 -28.76
C ASN A 159 -9.38 16.35 -27.45
N TRP A 160 -8.72 17.51 -27.40
CA TRP A 160 -8.06 18.00 -26.19
C TRP A 160 -9.08 18.28 -25.06
N VAL A 161 -10.17 18.96 -25.38
CA VAL A 161 -11.25 19.26 -24.43
C VAL A 161 -11.93 17.97 -23.95
N THR A 162 -12.20 17.03 -24.86
CA THR A 162 -12.79 15.73 -24.52
C THR A 162 -11.86 14.91 -23.63
N LEU A 163 -10.56 14.86 -23.92
CA LEU A 163 -9.58 14.19 -23.09
C LEU A 163 -9.51 14.81 -21.68
N LEU A 164 -9.50 16.14 -21.60
CA LEU A 164 -9.53 16.84 -20.31
C LEU A 164 -10.80 16.52 -19.51
N ALA A 165 -11.97 16.55 -20.16
CA ALA A 165 -13.24 16.20 -19.52
C ALA A 165 -13.26 14.74 -19.04
N LEU A 166 -12.71 13.81 -19.82
CA LEU A 166 -12.56 12.41 -19.44
C LEU A 166 -11.68 12.25 -18.19
N ILE A 167 -10.53 12.92 -18.14
CA ILE A 167 -9.62 12.87 -16.99
C ILE A 167 -10.29 13.47 -15.74
N LEU A 168 -10.92 14.63 -15.87
CA LEU A 168 -11.60 15.28 -14.74
C LEU A 168 -12.76 14.42 -14.19
N SER A 169 -13.54 13.79 -15.07
CA SER A 169 -14.62 12.90 -14.66
C SER A 169 -14.11 11.61 -14.00
N ALA A 170 -13.04 11.00 -14.53
CA ALA A 170 -12.37 9.85 -13.92
C ALA A 170 -11.78 10.20 -12.53
N ALA A 171 -11.15 11.37 -12.40
CA ALA A 171 -10.61 11.88 -11.14
C ALA A 171 -11.71 12.12 -10.11
N ALA A 172 -12.81 12.76 -10.51
CA ALA A 172 -13.97 12.97 -9.64
C ALA A 172 -14.57 11.63 -9.17
N GLY A 173 -14.73 10.67 -10.09
CA GLY A 173 -15.21 9.33 -9.79
C GLY A 173 -14.32 8.61 -8.77
N LYS A 174 -12.99 8.61 -8.96
CA LYS A 174 -12.04 7.99 -8.02
C LYS A 174 -12.10 8.62 -6.64
N ARG A 175 -12.11 9.95 -6.55
CA ARG A 175 -12.23 10.68 -5.27
C ARG A 175 -13.53 10.34 -4.55
N HIS A 176 -14.62 10.22 -5.30
CA HIS A 176 -15.92 9.85 -4.73
C HIS A 176 -15.93 8.43 -4.17
N VAL A 177 -15.39 7.45 -4.90
CA VAL A 177 -15.27 6.06 -4.45
C VAL A 177 -14.42 5.98 -3.18
N GLU A 178 -13.24 6.60 -3.17
CA GLU A 178 -12.34 6.58 -2.01
C GLU A 178 -12.97 7.28 -0.78
N TYR A 179 -13.74 8.36 -1.00
CA TYR A 179 -14.50 9.01 0.05
C TYR A 179 -15.55 8.07 0.66
N LEU A 180 -16.32 7.36 -0.17
CA LEU A 180 -17.31 6.38 0.31
C LEU A 180 -16.67 5.21 1.05
N GLU A 181 -15.53 4.71 0.57
CA GLU A 181 -14.77 3.66 1.25
C GLU A 181 -14.32 4.12 2.64
N ARG A 182 -13.76 5.33 2.75
CA ARG A 182 -13.35 5.92 4.05
C ARG A 182 -14.54 6.10 4.99
N LEU A 183 -15.68 6.56 4.50
CA LEU A 183 -16.90 6.66 5.30
C LEU A 183 -17.37 5.29 5.80
N SER A 184 -17.36 4.26 4.93
CA SER A 184 -17.75 2.90 5.31
C SER A 184 -16.83 2.32 6.38
N MET A 185 -15.52 2.59 6.28
CA MET A 185 -14.53 2.17 7.27
C MET A 185 -14.74 2.89 8.61
N LEU A 186 -15.01 4.20 8.60
CA LEU A 186 -15.34 4.95 9.81
C LEU A 186 -16.60 4.43 10.50
N ALA A 187 -17.64 4.10 9.73
CA ALA A 187 -18.86 3.51 10.27
C ALA A 187 -18.55 2.17 10.96
N LEU A 188 -17.77 1.30 10.31
CA LEU A 188 -17.37 0.01 10.88
C LEU A 188 -16.53 0.17 12.16
N ILE A 189 -15.57 1.10 12.16
CA ILE A 189 -14.76 1.42 13.35
C ILE A 189 -15.65 1.92 14.49
N SER A 190 -16.65 2.76 14.18
CA SER A 190 -17.59 3.28 15.19
C SER A 190 -18.44 2.17 15.80
N GLU A 191 -18.92 1.22 14.99
CA GLU A 191 -19.69 0.06 15.43
C GLU A 191 -18.86 -0.85 16.33
N LYS A 192 -17.64 -1.19 15.91
CA LYS A 192 -16.70 -2.00 16.70
C LYS A 192 -16.34 -1.32 18.02
N THR A 193 -16.16 0.00 18.01
CA THR A 193 -15.90 0.78 19.23
C THR A 193 -17.08 0.72 20.19
N MET A 194 -18.31 0.87 19.70
CA MET A 194 -19.52 0.76 20.53
C MET A 194 -19.69 -0.65 21.11
N ARG A 195 -19.44 -1.71 20.31
CA ARG A 195 -19.48 -3.09 20.80
C ARG A 195 -18.47 -3.31 21.92
N PHE A 196 -17.23 -2.91 21.72
CA PHE A 196 -16.18 -3.01 22.74
C PHE A 196 -16.57 -2.27 24.03
N GLN A 197 -17.11 -1.06 23.92
CA GLN A 197 -17.58 -0.31 25.08
C GLN A 197 -18.73 -1.02 25.81
N SER A 198 -19.67 -1.60 25.08
CA SER A 198 -20.81 -2.33 25.66
C SER A 198 -20.35 -3.61 26.38
N GLU A 199 -19.44 -4.38 25.78
CA GLU A 199 -18.88 -5.60 26.38
C GLU A 199 -18.07 -5.27 27.62
N PHE A 200 -17.26 -4.21 27.58
CA PHE A 200 -16.51 -3.74 28.74
C PHE A 200 -17.44 -3.33 29.89
N GLN A 201 -18.55 -2.65 29.61
CA GLN A 201 -19.55 -2.31 30.63
C GLN A 201 -20.22 -3.56 31.22
N LEU A 202 -20.58 -4.53 30.38
CA LEU A 202 -21.17 -5.80 30.81
C LEU A 202 -20.21 -6.60 31.71
N GLU A 203 -18.92 -6.66 31.35
CA GLU A 203 -17.89 -7.33 32.15
C GLU A 203 -17.73 -6.66 33.52
N ARG A 204 -17.78 -5.32 33.58
CA ARG A 204 -17.74 -4.58 34.84
C ARG A 204 -18.96 -4.87 35.71
N MET A 205 -20.16 -4.92 35.14
CA MET A 205 -21.38 -5.24 35.87
C MET A 205 -21.36 -6.69 36.39
N SER A 206 -20.91 -7.64 35.57
CA SER A 206 -20.78 -9.06 35.95
C SER A 206 -19.73 -9.30 37.04
N SER A 207 -18.60 -8.58 37.01
CA SER A 207 -17.56 -8.68 38.04
C SER A 207 -18.02 -8.12 39.38
N GLN A 208 -18.87 -7.08 39.37
CA GLN A 208 -19.42 -6.49 40.59
C GLN A 208 -20.43 -7.43 41.27
N SER A 209 -21.28 -8.13 40.51
CA SER A 209 -22.24 -9.09 41.08
C SER A 209 -21.54 -10.30 41.72
N THR A 210 -20.52 -10.87 41.07
CA THR A 210 -19.76 -11.99 41.64
C THR A 210 -18.96 -11.60 42.88
N THR A 211 -18.54 -10.34 43.01
CA THR A 211 -17.87 -9.86 44.24
C THR A 211 -18.84 -9.80 45.41
N VAL A 212 -20.10 -9.41 45.20
CA VAL A 212 -21.12 -9.41 46.28
C VAL A 212 -21.45 -10.83 46.73
N GLU A 213 -21.61 -11.76 45.80
CA GLU A 213 -21.94 -13.17 46.11
C GLU A 213 -20.76 -13.90 46.80
N LYS A 214 -19.53 -13.67 46.33
CA LYS A 214 -18.34 -14.19 47.01
C LYS A 214 -18.06 -13.50 48.34
N MET A 215 -18.42 -12.22 48.51
CA MET A 215 -18.26 -11.55 49.79
C MET A 215 -19.29 -12.04 50.80
N SER A 216 -20.50 -12.46 50.39
CA SER A 216 -21.41 -13.18 51.29
C SER A 216 -20.90 -14.57 51.66
N ASP A 217 -20.29 -15.31 50.74
CA ASP A 217 -19.70 -16.63 51.05
C ASP A 217 -18.42 -16.50 51.90
N ILE A 218 -17.58 -15.50 51.64
CA ILE A 218 -16.39 -15.19 52.44
C ILE A 218 -16.78 -14.65 53.81
N VAL A 219 -17.87 -13.88 53.95
CA VAL A 219 -18.40 -13.49 55.27
C VAL A 219 -18.92 -14.73 56.02
N PHE A 220 -19.54 -15.69 55.33
CA PHE A 220 -19.92 -16.98 55.92
C PHE A 220 -18.71 -17.87 56.29
N GLU A 221 -17.58 -17.71 55.62
CA GLU A 221 -16.36 -18.50 55.85
C GLU A 221 -15.40 -17.82 56.86
N ILE A 222 -15.34 -16.49 56.92
CA ILE A 222 -14.59 -15.73 57.94
C ILE A 222 -15.17 -15.97 59.34
N ASP A 223 -16.49 -16.19 59.46
CA ASP A 223 -17.11 -16.58 60.74
C ASP A 223 -16.69 -17.99 61.21
N ARG A 224 -16.11 -18.82 60.34
CA ARG A 224 -15.53 -20.13 60.74
C ARG A 224 -14.03 -20.09 61.02
N TYR A 225 -13.30 -19.07 60.61
CA TYR A 225 -11.83 -19.02 60.70
C TYR A 225 -11.28 -18.08 61.80
N GLN A 226 -12.13 -17.49 62.65
CA GLN A 226 -11.65 -16.80 63.86
C GLN A 226 -11.21 -17.73 65.01
N SER A 227 -11.15 -19.05 64.80
CA SER A 227 -10.52 -19.97 65.74
C SER A 227 -9.31 -20.65 65.10
N GLY A 228 -8.15 -19.99 65.20
CA GLY A 228 -6.84 -20.66 65.03
C GLY A 228 -5.95 -20.17 63.88
N GLY A 229 -5.15 -19.15 64.18
CA GLY A 229 -3.70 -19.11 63.87
C GLY A 229 -3.20 -19.24 62.42
N GLY A 230 -2.69 -18.12 61.90
CA GLY A 230 -1.46 -18.07 61.08
C GLY A 230 -1.50 -18.72 59.70
N GLY A 231 -1.95 -17.97 58.68
CA GLY A 231 -1.94 -18.42 57.28
C GLY A 231 -1.45 -17.35 56.30
N CYS A 232 -0.33 -17.64 55.64
CA CYS A 232 0.33 -16.86 54.58
C CYS A 232 -0.59 -16.55 53.38
N ILE A 233 -0.60 -15.27 52.95
CA ILE A 233 -1.33 -14.78 51.77
C ILE A 233 -0.68 -15.39 50.50
N LYS A 234 -1.28 -16.45 49.96
CA LYS A 234 -0.91 -17.00 48.65
C LYS A 234 -1.43 -16.08 47.54
N SER A 235 -0.60 -15.86 46.53
CA SER A 235 -0.82 -14.98 45.38
C SER A 235 -2.21 -15.17 44.75
N PHE A 236 -2.88 -14.05 44.50
CA PHE A 236 -4.12 -13.97 43.74
C PHE A 236 -3.87 -14.44 42.30
N ALA A 237 -4.15 -15.71 42.00
CA ALA A 237 -4.22 -16.19 40.64
C ALA A 237 -5.46 -15.57 39.98
N LEU A 238 -5.24 -14.58 39.11
CA LEU A 238 -6.30 -14.01 38.28
C LEU A 238 -7.08 -15.16 37.59
N PRO A 239 -8.42 -15.11 37.56
CA PRO A 239 -9.23 -16.10 36.87
C PRO A 239 -8.75 -16.28 35.43
N ARG A 240 -8.82 -17.54 34.98
CA ARG A 240 -8.29 -18.04 33.72
C ARG A 240 -9.00 -17.37 32.53
N HIS A 241 -8.51 -16.22 32.06
CA HIS A 241 -9.03 -15.45 30.90
C HIS A 241 -8.91 -16.19 29.53
N GLY A 242 -8.56 -17.48 29.52
CA GLY A 242 -8.36 -18.26 28.30
C GLY A 242 -9.61 -18.41 27.44
N ASN A 243 -10.81 -18.25 28.01
CA ASN A 243 -12.06 -18.29 27.24
C ASN A 243 -12.34 -16.99 26.49
N LEU A 244 -12.01 -15.83 27.07
CA LEU A 244 -12.18 -14.53 26.42
C LEU A 244 -11.26 -14.36 25.23
N ALA A 245 -10.00 -14.81 25.33
CA ALA A 245 -9.08 -14.78 24.20
C ALA A 245 -9.53 -15.69 23.05
N LYS A 246 -10.05 -16.89 23.37
CA LYS A 246 -10.61 -17.80 22.37
C LYS A 246 -11.87 -17.25 21.71
N MET A 247 -12.75 -16.65 22.50
CA MET A 247 -13.97 -16.01 21.99
C MET A 247 -13.63 -14.81 21.11
N GLY A 248 -12.69 -13.97 21.55
CA GLY A 248 -12.19 -12.85 20.77
C GLY A 248 -11.46 -13.27 19.48
N GLN A 249 -10.80 -14.43 19.45
CA GLN A 249 -10.27 -15.02 18.22
C GLN A 249 -11.39 -15.56 17.31
N SER A 250 -12.38 -16.30 17.84
CA SER A 250 -13.47 -16.84 17.02
C SER A 250 -14.36 -15.75 16.42
N GLU A 251 -14.52 -14.64 17.12
CA GLU A 251 -15.36 -13.52 16.70
C GLU A 251 -14.58 -12.39 16.03
N HIS A 252 -13.28 -12.59 15.78
CA HIS A 252 -12.39 -11.61 15.12
C HIS A 252 -12.40 -10.24 15.83
N TRP A 253 -12.42 -10.26 17.16
CA TRP A 253 -12.26 -9.08 18.02
C TRP A 253 -10.80 -8.78 18.29
N LEU A 254 -9.96 -9.81 18.28
CA LEU A 254 -8.52 -9.68 18.46
C LEU A 254 -7.86 -9.47 17.10
N ILE A 255 -7.09 -8.40 17.00
CA ILE A 255 -6.20 -8.15 15.86
C ILE A 255 -5.02 -9.11 15.97
N GLU A 256 -4.72 -9.80 14.88
CA GLU A 256 -3.54 -10.66 14.81
C GLU A 256 -2.27 -9.80 14.88
N ALA A 257 -1.25 -10.28 15.61
CA ALA A 257 -0.06 -9.49 15.90
C ALA A 257 0.79 -9.18 14.65
N ASP A 258 0.64 -9.97 13.59
CA ASP A 258 1.26 -9.79 12.28
C ASP A 258 0.59 -8.69 11.43
N GLN A 259 -0.70 -8.43 11.66
CA GLN A 259 -1.45 -7.35 10.99
C GLN A 259 -1.14 -5.97 11.58
N LEU A 260 -0.46 -5.93 12.73
CA LEU A 260 -0.16 -4.71 13.48
C LEU A 260 1.34 -4.42 13.51
N GLN A 261 1.74 -3.32 12.87
CA GLN A 261 3.12 -2.83 12.94
C GLN A 261 3.23 -1.74 14.01
N CYS A 262 3.74 -2.09 15.18
CA CYS A 262 3.96 -1.13 16.27
C CYS A 262 5.28 -0.37 16.12
N PHE A 263 5.30 0.92 16.47
CA PHE A 263 6.48 1.78 16.50
C PHE A 263 6.85 2.09 17.97
N PRO A 264 7.66 1.24 18.63
CA PRO A 264 7.92 1.37 20.06
C PRO A 264 8.62 2.68 20.46
N GLU A 265 9.33 3.31 19.51
CA GLU A 265 9.98 4.62 19.66
C GLU A 265 8.96 5.77 19.80
N GLN A 266 7.73 5.59 19.30
CA GLN A 266 6.67 6.60 19.31
C GLN A 266 5.65 6.31 20.42
N LEU A 267 6.05 6.63 21.65
CA LEU A 267 5.20 6.51 22.83
C LEU A 267 4.09 7.57 22.81
N LEU A 268 2.83 7.14 22.78
CA LEU A 268 1.66 8.03 22.86
C LEU A 268 1.22 8.25 24.32
N GLY A 269 1.44 7.28 25.21
CA GLY A 269 1.10 7.43 26.62
C GLY A 269 1.45 6.22 27.49
N ARG A 270 1.41 6.42 28.81
CA ARG A 270 1.59 5.36 29.83
C ARG A 270 0.49 5.46 30.88
N GLY A 271 -0.02 4.32 31.31
CA GLY A 271 -1.00 4.22 32.39
C GLY A 271 -0.81 2.98 33.24
N SER A 272 -1.60 2.84 34.30
CA SER A 272 -1.57 1.65 35.18
C SER A 272 -1.89 0.34 34.45
N PHE A 273 -2.54 0.42 33.30
CA PHE A 273 -2.95 -0.71 32.47
C PHE A 273 -1.97 -1.05 31.34
N GLY A 274 -0.91 -0.26 31.15
CA GLY A 274 0.10 -0.53 30.14
C GLY A 274 0.65 0.70 29.43
N VAL A 275 1.20 0.46 28.24
CA VAL A 275 1.86 1.46 27.42
C VAL A 275 1.14 1.55 26.08
N VAL A 276 0.89 2.77 25.62
CA VAL A 276 0.30 3.04 24.31
C VAL A 276 1.40 3.55 23.40
N VAL A 277 1.61 2.86 22.29
CA VAL A 277 2.58 3.21 21.24
C VAL A 277 1.84 3.44 19.94
N ALA A 278 2.39 4.26 19.05
CA ALA A 278 1.87 4.40 17.70
C ALA A 278 2.03 3.08 16.94
N GLY A 279 1.14 2.82 15.99
CA GLY A 279 1.21 1.65 15.12
C GLY A 279 0.44 1.85 13.83
N GLU A 280 0.71 0.99 12.86
CA GLU A 280 0.05 0.92 11.57
C GLU A 280 -0.70 -0.41 11.47
N PHE A 281 -1.97 -0.37 11.07
CA PHE A 281 -2.80 -1.54 10.87
C PHE A 281 -3.01 -1.75 9.36
N LEU A 282 -2.60 -2.89 8.83
CA LEU A 282 -2.75 -3.27 7.41
C LEU A 282 -2.25 -2.20 6.40
N GLY A 283 -1.19 -1.46 6.72
CA GLY A 283 -0.60 -0.46 5.81
C GLY A 283 -1.44 0.82 5.62
N ALA A 284 -2.55 0.96 6.36
CA ALA A 284 -3.27 2.20 6.49
C ALA A 284 -2.59 3.02 7.59
N ALA A 285 -1.65 3.89 7.19
CA ALA A 285 -1.15 4.93 8.08
C ALA A 285 -2.34 5.69 8.69
N CYS A 286 -2.58 5.52 9.99
CA CYS A 286 -3.52 6.34 10.78
C CYS A 286 -2.92 7.75 10.91
N GLY A 287 -2.90 8.48 9.79
CA GLY A 287 -2.13 9.70 9.63
C GLY A 287 -2.78 10.93 10.22
N ASP A 288 -4.11 11.03 10.20
CA ASP A 288 -4.80 12.21 10.70
C ASP A 288 -6.08 11.79 11.43
N GLN A 289 -6.06 11.96 12.76
CA GLN A 289 -7.24 12.00 13.64
C GLN A 289 -7.98 10.70 13.99
N ILE A 290 -7.62 9.55 13.42
CA ILE A 290 -7.94 8.26 14.04
C ILE A 290 -6.72 7.86 14.87
N GLU A 291 -6.59 8.43 16.07
CA GLU A 291 -5.77 7.77 17.10
C GLU A 291 -6.43 6.40 17.35
N LEU A 292 -6.01 5.37 16.62
CA LEU A 292 -6.25 4.01 17.06
C LEU A 292 -5.40 3.86 18.33
N ARG A 293 -6.00 4.24 19.47
CA ARG A 293 -5.46 3.99 20.80
C ARG A 293 -5.54 2.50 21.04
N ILE A 294 -4.65 1.76 20.40
CA ILE A 294 -4.44 0.36 20.73
C ILE A 294 -3.73 0.39 22.07
N ALA A 295 -4.52 0.30 23.14
CA ALA A 295 -4.01 -0.04 24.45
C ALA A 295 -3.49 -1.49 24.35
N HIS A 296 -2.25 -1.63 23.93
CA HIS A 296 -1.59 -2.92 23.95
C HIS A 296 -1.28 -3.25 25.42
N ALA A 297 -2.23 -3.87 26.09
CA ALA A 297 -2.02 -4.52 27.37
C ALA A 297 -1.18 -5.80 27.14
N VAL A 298 0.07 -5.64 26.71
CA VAL A 298 1.09 -6.68 26.95
C VAL A 298 1.43 -6.57 28.42
N ALA A 299 0.57 -7.18 29.22
CA ALA A 299 0.84 -7.44 30.62
C ALA A 299 2.14 -8.26 30.69
N GLN A 300 3.16 -7.61 31.24
CA GLN A 300 4.30 -8.18 31.97
C GLN A 300 5.36 -8.98 31.18
N ARG A 301 5.05 -9.70 30.10
CA ARG A 301 6.07 -10.58 29.47
C ARG A 301 7.21 -9.88 28.73
N PHE A 302 7.00 -8.65 28.24
CA PHE A 302 8.09 -7.89 27.60
C PHE A 302 8.97 -7.14 28.60
N ILE A 303 8.42 -6.73 29.76
CA ILE A 303 9.19 -6.07 30.82
C ILE A 303 10.09 -7.08 31.55
N GLU A 304 9.63 -8.32 31.76
CA GLU A 304 10.49 -9.39 32.30
C GLU A 304 11.61 -9.80 31.34
N ARG A 305 11.39 -9.72 30.03
CA ARG A 305 12.45 -10.03 29.03
C ARG A 305 13.45 -8.88 28.87
N ALA A 306 13.01 -7.63 29.02
CA ALA A 306 13.88 -6.46 28.99
C ALA A 306 14.71 -6.31 30.29
N SER A 307 14.15 -6.65 31.46
CA SER A 307 14.89 -6.64 32.72
C SER A 307 15.94 -7.77 32.80
N HIS A 308 15.70 -8.92 32.15
CA HIS A 308 16.70 -9.97 32.02
C HIS A 308 17.88 -9.62 31.08
N PHE A 309 17.70 -8.69 30.15
CA PHE A 309 18.77 -8.29 29.22
C PHE A 309 19.73 -7.23 29.80
N GLN A 310 19.35 -6.54 30.89
CA GLN A 310 20.21 -5.54 31.56
C GLN A 310 20.90 -6.05 32.83
N ALA A 311 20.70 -7.30 33.23
CA ALA A 311 21.22 -7.84 34.50
C ALA A 311 22.41 -8.81 34.37
N THR A 312 23.20 -8.75 33.29
CA THR A 312 24.52 -9.41 33.24
C THR A 312 25.63 -8.38 33.45
N PRO A 313 26.15 -8.20 34.68
CA PRO A 313 27.34 -7.41 34.89
C PRO A 313 28.54 -8.09 34.21
N PRO A 314 29.46 -7.33 33.57
CA PRO A 314 30.66 -7.91 32.98
C PRO A 314 31.53 -8.52 34.08
N SER A 315 31.68 -9.85 34.05
CA SER A 315 32.57 -10.58 34.94
C SER A 315 34.04 -10.17 34.67
N LYS A 316 34.60 -9.35 35.56
CA LYS A 316 36.04 -9.13 35.67
C LYS A 316 36.69 -10.39 36.23
N HIS A 317 37.14 -11.29 35.36
CA HIS A 317 38.21 -12.24 35.68
C HIS A 317 39.30 -12.15 34.61
N ARG A 318 40.26 -11.27 34.83
CA ARG A 318 41.56 -11.35 34.18
C ARG A 318 42.54 -11.94 35.19
N HIS A 319 42.81 -13.23 35.03
CA HIS A 319 43.88 -13.94 35.72
C HIS A 319 45.21 -13.23 35.45
N VAL A 320 45.91 -12.92 36.54
CA VAL A 320 47.34 -12.60 36.55
C VAL A 320 48.10 -13.93 36.59
N PRO A 321 48.98 -14.26 35.62
CA PRO A 321 49.98 -15.28 35.83
C PRO A 321 51.24 -14.64 36.43
N ARG A 322 51.58 -15.13 37.61
CA ARG A 322 52.83 -14.88 38.35
C ARG A 322 53.90 -15.81 37.79
N SER A 323 55.03 -15.23 37.37
CA SER A 323 56.42 -15.75 37.35
C SER A 323 56.70 -17.25 37.14
N LEU A 324 57.68 -17.57 36.27
CA LEU A 324 58.91 -18.28 36.69
C LEU A 324 59.96 -18.41 35.56
N HIS A 325 61.18 -18.56 36.04
CA HIS A 325 62.53 -18.53 35.46
C HIS A 325 62.90 -19.61 34.42
N HIS A 326 64.11 -19.39 33.86
CA HIS A 326 65.04 -20.26 33.12
C HIS A 326 64.82 -20.29 31.61
N SER A 327 65.79 -19.98 30.74
CA SER A 327 67.26 -19.97 30.83
C SER A 327 67.85 -18.91 29.90
#